data_AF-A0A355CIA6-F1
#
_entry.id   AF-A0A355CIA6-F1
#
_cell.length_a   1.000
_cell.length_b   1.000
_cell.length_c   1.000
_cell.angle_alpha   90.00
_cell.angle_beta   90.00
_cell.angle_gamma   90.00
#
_symmetry.space_group_name_H-M   'P 1'
#
loop_
_entity.id
_entity.type
_entity.pdbx_description
1 polymer ?
#
loop_
_entity_poly.entity_id
_entity_poly.type
_entity_poly.pdbx_seq_one_letter_code
_entity_poly.pdbx_strand_id
1 'polypeptide(L)'
;MKLDKLALAQNMAFLISIPPQSNLAKLLAFCLATKVRKNTSGTEILRLTCELMENPSKLPYWTQDVMGLDLDYTTEEWKALGEMGIKDAEGFMATLWQELEKLSL
;
A
#
# COMPACT_ATOMS: atom_id res chain seq x y z
N MET A 1 17.08 1.59 -7.16
CA MET A 1 16.38 0.96 -8.30
C MET A 1 16.40 1.93 -9.47
N LYS A 2 16.79 1.52 -10.69
CA LYS A 2 16.73 2.39 -11.87
C LYS A 2 15.38 2.14 -12.54
N LEU A 3 14.44 3.08 -12.40
CA LEU A 3 13.15 3.02 -13.09
C LEU A 3 13.36 3.40 -14.56
N ASP A 4 12.88 2.56 -15.48
CA ASP A 4 12.85 2.88 -16.90
C ASP A 4 11.44 3.35 -17.32
N LYS A 5 11.33 3.89 -18.54
CA LYS A 5 10.07 4.42 -19.07
C LYS A 5 8.98 3.35 -19.19
N LEU A 6 9.35 2.09 -19.43
CA LEU A 6 8.41 0.99 -19.57
C LEU A 6 7.82 0.63 -18.20
N ALA A 7 8.65 0.55 -17.16
CA ALA A 7 8.20 0.33 -15.79
C ALA A 7 7.23 1.43 -15.33
N LEU A 8 7.50 2.70 -15.68
CA LEU A 8 6.57 3.79 -15.40
C LEU A 8 5.24 3.61 -16.16
N ALA A 9 5.28 3.28 -17.45
CA ALA A 9 4.07 3.06 -18.25
C ALA A 9 3.21 1.90 -17.73
N GLN A 10 3.85 0.79 -17.32
CA GLN A 10 3.17 -0.36 -16.71
C GLN A 10 2.49 0.02 -15.39
N ASN A 11 3.19 0.75 -14.52
CA ASN A 11 2.60 1.22 -13.26
C ASN A 11 1.44 2.19 -13.51
N MET A 12 1.53 3.07 -14.51
CA MET A 12 0.43 3.96 -14.87
C MET A 12 -0.78 3.20 -15.39
N ALA A 13 -0.58 2.25 -16.31
CA ALA A 13 -1.67 1.41 -16.83
C ALA A 13 -2.33 0.60 -15.71
N PHE A 14 -1.52 0.01 -14.82
CA PHE A 14 -1.99 -0.66 -13.61
C PHE A 14 -2.86 0.28 -12.76
N LEU A 15 -2.36 1.46 -12.39
CA LEU A 15 -3.12 2.41 -11.57
C LEU A 15 -4.44 2.87 -12.22
N ILE A 16 -4.45 3.08 -13.54
CA ILE A 16 -5.66 3.49 -14.28
C ILE A 16 -6.73 2.40 -14.28
N SER A 17 -6.33 1.12 -14.27
CA SER A 17 -7.27 0.00 -14.29
C SER A 17 -8.02 -0.21 -12.97
N ILE A 18 -7.58 0.42 -11.88
CA ILE A 18 -8.08 0.17 -10.53
C ILE A 18 -9.33 1.02 -10.26
N PRO A 19 -10.47 0.41 -9.86
CA PRO A 19 -11.65 1.17 -9.46
C PRO A 19 -11.33 2.06 -8.24
N PRO A 20 -11.69 3.35 -8.25
CA PRO A 20 -11.24 4.32 -7.24
C PRO A 20 -11.74 4.05 -5.82
N GLN A 21 -12.79 3.23 -5.66
CA GLN A 21 -13.37 2.88 -4.35
C GLN A 21 -12.99 1.49 -3.85
N SER A 22 -12.13 0.78 -4.59
CA SER A 22 -11.64 -0.56 -4.27
C SER A 22 -10.74 -0.58 -3.03
N ASN A 23 -10.59 -1.73 -2.39
CA ASN A 23 -9.61 -1.90 -1.32
C ASN A 23 -8.18 -1.74 -1.85
N LEU A 24 -7.93 -2.18 -3.09
CA LEU A 24 -6.66 -1.95 -3.77
C LEU A 24 -6.35 -0.46 -3.92
N ALA A 25 -7.31 0.36 -4.35
CA ALA A 25 -7.14 1.81 -4.44
C ALA A 25 -6.82 2.44 -3.08
N LYS A 26 -7.50 2.01 -2.02
CA LYS A 26 -7.26 2.51 -0.66
C LYS A 26 -5.87 2.16 -0.15
N LEU A 27 -5.41 0.93 -0.37
CA LEU A 27 -4.04 0.52 0.02
C LEU A 27 -2.99 1.35 -0.73
N LEU A 28 -3.17 1.55 -2.05
CA LEU A 28 -2.22 2.33 -2.85
C LEU A 28 -2.25 3.83 -2.48
N ALA A 29 -3.42 4.38 -2.19
CA ALA A 29 -3.54 5.74 -1.67
C ALA A 29 -2.79 5.91 -0.35
N PHE A 30 -2.88 4.93 0.55
CA PHE A 30 -2.09 4.89 1.77
C PHE A 30 -0.59 4.84 1.51
N CYS A 31 -0.13 3.98 0.58
CA CYS A 31 1.27 3.93 0.17
C CYS A 31 1.78 5.29 -0.38
N LEU A 32 0.95 6.00 -1.14
CA LEU A 32 1.30 7.32 -1.71
C LEU A 32 1.31 8.44 -0.66
N ALA A 33 0.46 8.34 0.36
CA ALA A 33 0.43 9.30 1.46
C ALA A 33 1.58 9.10 2.46
N THR A 34 2.08 7.86 2.59
CA THR A 34 3.15 7.50 3.53
C THR A 34 4.48 8.13 3.11
N LYS A 35 5.08 8.96 3.98
CA LYS A 35 6.39 9.56 3.68
C LYS A 35 7.53 8.58 4.01
N VAL A 36 8.51 8.51 3.13
CA VAL A 36 9.75 7.74 3.37
C VAL A 36 10.52 8.37 4.53
N ARG A 37 10.73 7.61 5.61
CA ARG A 37 11.50 8.05 6.79
C ARG A 37 13.00 7.97 6.51
N LYS A 38 13.79 8.87 7.12
CA LYS A 38 15.25 9.04 6.84
C LYS A 38 16.10 7.78 6.97
N ASN A 39 15.68 6.82 7.79
CA ASN A 39 16.43 5.58 8.06
C ASN A 39 15.80 4.34 7.39
N THR A 40 14.70 4.51 6.65
CA THR A 40 14.06 3.39 5.96
C THR A 40 14.59 3.33 4.53
N SER A 41 15.50 2.38 4.29
CA SER A 41 16.03 2.16 2.94
C SER A 41 14.94 1.62 2.01
N GLY A 42 15.09 1.83 0.69
CA GLY A 42 14.16 1.24 -0.29
C GLY A 42 14.09 -0.29 -0.22
N THR A 43 15.18 -0.96 0.15
CA THR A 43 15.21 -2.41 0.37
C THR A 43 14.39 -2.83 1.59
N GLU A 44 14.39 -2.00 2.64
CA GLU A 44 13.60 -2.24 3.84
C GLU A 44 12.10 -2.06 3.58
N ILE A 45 11.72 -1.03 2.83
CA ILE A 45 10.33 -0.84 2.36
C ILE A 45 9.87 -2.05 1.56
N LEU A 46 10.71 -2.53 0.64
CA LEU A 46 10.41 -3.72 -0.15
C LEU A 46 10.23 -4.95 0.74
N ARG A 47 11.14 -5.20 1.70
CA ARG A 47 11.05 -6.32 2.65
C ARG A 47 9.72 -6.29 3.43
N LEU A 48 9.40 -5.16 4.05
CA LEU A 48 8.16 -4.99 4.83
C LEU A 48 6.92 -5.23 3.95
N THR A 49 6.94 -4.72 2.72
CA THR A 49 5.82 -4.90 1.78
C THR A 49 5.69 -6.35 1.34
N CYS A 50 6.80 -7.05 1.04
CA CYS A 50 6.77 -8.48 0.73
C CYS A 50 6.19 -9.32 1.88
N GLU A 51 6.57 -9.01 3.13
CA GLU A 51 6.02 -9.70 4.30
C GLU A 51 4.50 -9.52 4.44
N LEU A 52 3.97 -8.35 4.08
CA LEU A 52 2.52 -8.13 4.03
C LEU A 52 1.87 -8.99 2.95
N MET A 53 2.48 -9.10 1.76
CA MET A 53 1.93 -9.93 0.68
C MET A 53 1.89 -11.41 1.07
N GLU A 54 2.91 -11.89 1.80
CA GLU A 54 3.00 -13.27 2.28
C GLU A 54 2.10 -13.55 3.49
N ASN A 55 1.86 -12.55 4.33
CA ASN A 55 1.03 -12.67 5.52
C ASN A 55 0.06 -11.48 5.66
N PRO A 56 -1.12 -11.55 5.00
CA PRO A 56 -2.09 -10.47 4.98
C PRO A 56 -2.66 -10.08 6.35
N SER A 57 -2.65 -10.98 7.33
CA SER A 57 -3.10 -10.70 8.71
C SER A 57 -2.23 -9.63 9.39
N LYS A 58 -1.01 -9.41 8.90
CA LYS A 58 -0.09 -8.39 9.41
C LYS A 58 -0.43 -6.96 9.00
N LEU A 59 -1.47 -6.73 8.20
CA LEU A 59 -1.82 -5.39 7.70
C LEU A 59 -1.79 -4.28 8.78
N PRO A 60 -2.37 -4.47 9.98
CA PRO A 60 -2.34 -3.42 11.01
C PRO A 60 -0.91 -3.13 11.52
N TYR A 61 -0.08 -4.15 11.68
CA TYR A 61 1.31 -4.00 12.09
C TYR A 61 2.14 -3.34 10.99
N TRP A 62 1.95 -3.79 9.75
CA TRP A 62 2.61 -3.21 8.59
C TRP A 62 2.29 -1.71 8.46
N THR A 63 1.04 -1.28 8.64
CA THR A 63 0.71 0.16 8.60
C THR A 63 1.49 0.98 9.63
N GLN A 64 1.73 0.42 10.82
CA GLN A 64 2.54 1.06 11.86
C GLN A 64 4.03 1.08 11.49
N ASP A 65 4.54 -0.03 10.95
CA ASP A 65 5.94 -0.16 10.55
C ASP A 65 6.29 0.82 9.42
N VAL A 66 5.40 1.03 8.45
CA VAL A 66 5.66 1.94 7.31
C VAL A 66 5.37 3.40 7.63
N MET A 67 4.36 3.71 8.45
CA MET A 67 4.17 5.07 8.99
C MET A 67 5.28 5.44 9.99
N GLY A 68 6.01 4.47 10.52
CA GLY A 68 7.12 4.66 11.43
C GLY A 68 6.68 4.84 12.88
N LEU A 69 7.52 4.39 13.80
CA LEU A 69 7.29 4.50 15.25
C LEU A 69 7.63 5.90 15.82
N ASP A 70 7.95 6.88 14.96
CA ASP A 70 8.54 8.15 15.35
C ASP A 70 7.54 9.21 15.83
N LEU A 71 6.25 8.86 15.94
CA LEU A 71 5.15 9.74 16.35
C LEU A 71 4.99 11.02 15.49
N ASP A 72 5.74 11.14 14.39
CA ASP A 72 5.74 12.27 13.47
C ASP A 72 4.84 11.98 12.27
N TYR A 73 3.57 11.70 12.54
CA TYR A 73 2.59 11.38 11.52
C TYR A 73 2.00 12.65 10.91
N THR A 74 1.90 12.69 9.58
CA THR A 74 1.20 13.80 8.91
C THR A 74 -0.32 13.61 8.96
N THR A 75 -1.07 14.70 8.77
CA THR A 75 -2.54 14.64 8.65
C THR A 75 -2.97 13.75 7.49
N GLU A 76 -2.21 13.76 6.39
CA GLU A 76 -2.46 12.96 5.19
C GLU A 76 -2.26 11.46 5.46
N GLU A 77 -1.23 11.08 6.24
CA GLU A 77 -1.01 9.69 6.64
C GLU A 77 -2.17 9.16 7.49
N TRP A 78 -2.61 9.94 8.50
CA TRP A 78 -3.75 9.57 9.34
C TRP A 78 -5.05 9.45 8.56
N LYS A 79 -5.28 10.40 7.65
CA LYS A 79 -6.47 10.39 6.81
C LYS A 79 -6.49 9.16 5.91
N ALA A 80 -5.38 8.87 5.23
CA ALA A 80 -5.29 7.71 4.34
C ALA A 80 -5.47 6.39 5.12
N LEU A 81 -4.87 6.26 6.31
CA LEU A 81 -5.07 5.09 7.17
C LEU A 81 -6.54 4.93 7.57
N GLY A 82 -7.20 6.03 7.98
CA GLY A 82 -8.62 6.02 8.32
C GLY A 82 -9.52 5.65 7.14
N GLU A 83 -9.20 6.14 5.94
CA GLU A 83 -9.94 5.86 4.69
C GLU A 83 -9.79 4.40 4.23
N MET A 84 -8.75 3.68 4.65
CA MET A 84 -8.68 2.22 4.44
C MET A 84 -9.83 1.49 5.14
N GLY A 85 -10.36 2.03 6.25
CA GLY A 85 -11.55 1.50 6.91
C GLY A 85 -11.40 0.05 7.39
N ILE A 86 -10.19 -0.35 7.76
CA ILE A 86 -9.86 -1.74 8.13
C ILE A 86 -10.59 -2.10 9.42
N LYS A 87 -11.57 -3.00 9.32
CA LYS A 87 -12.23 -3.65 10.47
C LYS A 87 -11.78 -5.09 10.67
N ASP A 88 -11.41 -5.73 9.56
CA ASP A 88 -10.88 -7.07 9.46
C ASP A 88 -9.76 -7.05 8.41
N ALA A 89 -8.53 -7.33 8.84
CA ALA A 89 -7.35 -7.29 7.99
C ALA A 89 -7.38 -8.39 6.92
N GLU A 90 -7.79 -9.60 7.29
CA GLU A 90 -7.84 -10.74 6.37
C GLU A 90 -8.93 -10.52 5.32
N GLY A 91 -10.12 -10.09 5.73
CA GLY A 91 -11.21 -9.75 4.81
C GLY A 91 -10.87 -8.59 3.87
N PHE A 92 -10.19 -7.55 4.39
CA PHE A 92 -9.73 -6.43 3.56
C PHE A 92 -8.79 -6.92 2.45
N MET A 93 -7.78 -7.70 2.82
CA MET A 93 -6.77 -8.21 1.88
C MET A 93 -7.34 -9.28 0.94
N ALA A 94 -8.24 -10.14 1.40
CA ALA A 94 -8.93 -11.10 0.54
C ALA A 94 -9.74 -10.39 -0.56
N THR A 95 -10.44 -9.32 -0.20
CA THR A 95 -11.16 -8.48 -1.17
C THR A 95 -10.19 -7.81 -2.15
N LEU A 96 -9.07 -7.28 -1.65
CA LEU A 96 -8.03 -6.69 -2.48
C LEU A 96 -7.50 -7.69 -3.52
N TRP A 97 -7.28 -8.95 -3.14
CA TRP A 97 -6.82 -9.98 -4.07
C TRP A 97 -7.87 -10.31 -5.13
N GLN A 98 -9.14 -10.40 -4.75
CA GLN A 98 -10.23 -10.58 -5.71
C GLN A 98 -10.37 -9.40 -6.67
N GLU A 99 -10.10 -8.17 -6.21
CA GLU A 99 -10.07 -6.99 -7.06
C GLU A 99 -8.90 -7.04 -8.04
N LEU A 100 -7.72 -7.45 -7.57
CA LEU A 100 -6.52 -7.62 -8.39
C LEU A 100 -6.72 -8.64 -9.51
N GLU A 101 -7.33 -9.79 -9.20
CA GLU A 101 -7.65 -10.84 -10.19
C GLU A 101 -8.63 -10.38 -11.28
N LYS A 102 -9.46 -9.37 -10.99
CA LYS A 102 -10.43 -8.80 -11.93
C LYS A 102 -9.82 -7.71 -12.81
N LEU A 103 -8.61 -7.25 -12.52
CA LEU A 103 -7.93 -6.29 -13.39
C LEU A 103 -7.53 -7.01 -14.68
N SER A 104 -8.21 -6.67 -15.77
CA SER A 104 -7.81 -7.07 -17.11
C SER A 104 -6.71 -6.13 -17.59
N LEU A 105 -5.45 -6.54 -17.46
CA LEU A 105 -4.25 -5.80 -17.90
C LEU A 105 -3.50 -6.54 -19.00
#